data_AF-A0A928XYI9-F1
#
_entry.id   AF-A0A928XYI9-F1
#
_cell.length_a   1.000
_cell.length_b   1.000
_cell.length_c   1.000
_cell.angle_alpha   90.00
_cell.angle_beta   90.00
_cell.angle_gamma   90.00
#
_symmetry.space_group_name_H-M   'P 1'
#
loop_
_entity.id
_entity.type
_entity.pdbx_description
1 polymer ?
#
loop_
_entity_poly.entity_id
_entity_poly.type
_entity_poly.pdbx_seq_one_letter_code
_entity_poly.pdbx_strand_id
1 'polypeptide(L)'
;MKPAIRHLTLSLILLVTGCALFDKNRQLPKLVYGVRSAETIAVTAKNGFRKPGIHHVPKGTTLRQFLEKAVILPHYRWGHAEFFCGCRVQMQSPDGRSEGFRTPGEPSEQQLDTVLRDRAVVALMKWNL
;
A
#
# COMPACT_ATOMS: atom_id res chain seq x y z
N MET A 1 -11.58 52.16 9.30
CA MET A 1 -10.61 51.39 8.49
C MET A 1 -10.13 50.21 9.32
N LYS A 2 -10.46 48.97 8.94
CA LYS A 2 -10.02 47.72 9.61
C LYS A 2 -9.23 46.88 8.60
N PRO A 3 -8.08 46.30 8.99
CA PRO A 3 -7.28 45.50 8.08
C PRO A 3 -7.91 44.12 7.88
N ALA A 4 -8.16 43.79 6.61
CA ALA A 4 -8.21 42.40 6.16
C ALA A 4 -6.79 41.81 6.26
N ILE A 5 -6.68 40.48 6.11
CA ILE A 5 -5.45 39.66 6.21
C ILE A 5 -5.23 39.11 7.62
N ARG A 6 -5.79 37.92 7.89
CA ARG A 6 -5.22 36.94 8.85
C ARG A 6 -5.91 35.55 8.90
N HIS A 7 -6.66 35.15 7.87
CA HIS A 7 -7.34 33.84 7.89
C HIS A 7 -6.98 32.89 6.75
N LEU A 8 -6.20 33.32 5.74
CA LEU A 8 -5.94 32.49 4.57
C LEU A 8 -4.77 31.50 4.73
N THR A 9 -3.88 31.70 5.70
CA THR A 9 -2.66 30.89 5.87
C THR A 9 -2.79 29.76 6.90
N LEU A 10 -3.81 29.79 7.78
CA LEU A 10 -3.96 28.76 8.82
C LEU A 10 -4.66 27.49 8.30
N SER A 11 -5.53 27.60 7.31
CA SER A 11 -6.31 26.47 6.78
C SER A 11 -5.46 25.52 5.91
N LEU A 12 -4.37 26.00 5.32
CA LEU A 12 -3.52 25.19 4.44
C LEU A 12 -2.56 24.27 5.22
N ILE A 13 -2.21 24.62 6.47
CA ILE A 13 -1.26 23.85 7.29
C ILE A 13 -1.95 22.65 7.99
N LEU A 14 -3.26 22.72 8.22
CA LEU A 14 -4.06 21.62 8.80
C LEU A 14 -4.38 20.49 7.80
N LEU A 15 -4.39 20.77 6.49
CA LEU A 15 -4.64 19.76 5.45
C LEU A 15 -3.45 18.82 5.23
N VAL A 16 -2.21 19.27 5.50
CA VAL A 16 -0.99 18.48 5.24
C VAL A 16 -0.62 17.59 6.43
N THR A 17 -1.05 17.93 7.65
CA THR A 17 -0.70 17.19 8.87
C THR A 17 -1.59 15.97 9.12
N GLY A 18 -2.81 15.94 8.58
CA GLY A 18 -3.73 14.80 8.72
C GLY A 18 -3.33 13.53 7.96
N CYS A 19 -2.61 13.68 6.84
CA CYS A 19 -2.13 12.54 6.04
C CYS A 19 -1.07 11.69 6.78
N ALA A 20 -0.33 12.27 7.71
CA ALA A 20 0.78 11.60 8.40
C ALA A 20 0.36 10.83 9.68
N LEU A 21 -0.86 11.07 10.20
CA LEU A 21 -1.27 10.52 11.50
C LEU A 21 -1.79 9.08 11.44
N PHE A 22 -2.25 8.60 10.28
CA PHE A 22 -2.59 7.18 10.10
C PHE A 22 -1.39 6.29 9.75
N ASP A 23 -0.25 6.88 9.38
CA ASP A 23 0.95 6.14 8.95
C ASP A 23 1.84 5.70 10.13
N LYS A 24 1.78 6.40 11.28
CA LYS A 24 2.89 6.35 12.24
C LYS A 24 2.84 5.32 13.37
N ASN A 25 1.70 4.79 13.82
CA ASN A 25 1.70 4.08 15.12
C ASN A 25 0.64 3.00 15.34
N ARG A 26 0.42 2.10 14.37
CA ARG A 26 -0.08 0.77 14.73
C ARG A 26 0.95 -0.26 14.29
N GLN A 27 1.78 -0.67 15.24
CA GLN A 27 2.40 -1.99 15.22
C GLN A 27 1.26 -3.01 15.28
N LEU A 28 0.55 -3.19 14.15
CA LEU A 28 -0.41 -4.28 14.01
C LEU A 28 0.37 -5.56 14.29
N PRO A 29 -0.15 -6.50 15.10
CA PRO A 29 0.53 -7.76 15.35
C PRO A 29 0.93 -8.36 14.01
N LYS A 30 2.21 -8.72 13.89
CA LYS A 30 2.82 -9.19 12.64
C LYS A 30 2.30 -10.60 12.35
N LEU A 31 1.05 -10.68 11.91
CA LEU A 31 0.43 -11.94 11.53
C LEU A 31 1.19 -12.51 10.34
N VAL A 32 1.41 -13.82 10.38
CA VAL A 32 2.09 -14.56 9.32
C VAL A 32 1.08 -15.50 8.68
N TYR A 33 0.94 -15.41 7.36
CA TYR A 33 0.02 -16.22 6.56
C TYR A 33 0.82 -17.13 5.62
N GLY A 34 0.37 -18.37 5.46
CA GLY A 34 1.04 -19.38 4.66
C GLY A 34 2.29 -19.98 5.32
N VAL A 35 2.85 -21.01 4.67
CA VAL A 35 4.01 -21.76 5.16
C VAL A 35 5.26 -21.30 4.42
N ARG A 36 6.36 -21.06 5.14
CA ARG A 36 7.66 -20.75 4.54
C ARG A 36 8.31 -22.03 4.03
N SER A 37 8.71 -22.04 2.77
CA SER A 37 9.48 -23.10 2.13
C SER A 37 10.48 -22.53 1.12
N ALA A 38 11.34 -23.39 0.57
CA ALA A 38 12.26 -23.03 -0.50
C ALA A 38 11.56 -22.44 -1.74
N GLU A 39 10.28 -22.78 -1.97
CA GLU A 39 9.50 -22.34 -3.13
C GLU A 39 8.64 -21.10 -2.86
N THR A 40 8.82 -20.47 -1.70
CA THR A 40 8.04 -19.29 -1.31
C THR A 40 8.90 -18.05 -1.08
N ILE A 41 8.30 -16.88 -1.30
CA ILE A 41 8.80 -15.57 -0.91
C ILE A 41 7.92 -14.97 0.18
N ALA A 42 8.50 -14.13 1.03
CA ALA A 42 7.77 -13.34 2.02
C ALA A 42 7.38 -11.98 1.43
N VAL A 43 6.08 -11.69 1.35
CA VAL A 43 5.56 -10.38 0.95
C VAL A 43 4.82 -9.76 2.13
N THR A 44 5.14 -8.53 2.48
CA THR A 44 4.49 -7.81 3.59
C THR A 44 3.33 -6.98 3.06
N ALA A 45 2.10 -7.36 3.44
CA ALA A 45 0.89 -6.54 3.26
C ALA A 45 0.78 -5.53 4.40
N LYS A 46 0.82 -4.23 4.07
CA LYS A 46 0.65 -3.13 5.03
C LYS A 46 -0.77 -2.57 4.99
N ASN A 47 -0.93 -1.29 5.30
CA ASN A 47 -2.19 -0.58 5.37
C ASN A 47 -3.12 -0.87 4.17
N GLY A 48 -4.41 -0.82 4.44
CA GLY A 48 -5.48 -1.01 3.45
C GLY A 48 -5.92 -2.45 3.22
N PHE A 49 -5.07 -3.44 3.52
CA PHE A 49 -5.45 -4.86 3.44
C PHE A 49 -6.35 -5.29 4.61
N ARG A 50 -7.31 -6.20 4.35
CA ARG A 50 -8.08 -6.86 5.42
C ARG A 50 -7.20 -7.77 6.31
N LYS A 51 -6.17 -8.37 5.72
CA LYS A 51 -5.21 -9.26 6.37
C LYS A 51 -3.79 -8.67 6.28
N PRO A 52 -3.49 -7.59 7.02
CA PRO A 52 -2.14 -7.04 7.09
C PRO A 52 -1.21 -8.06 7.78
N GLY A 53 0.05 -8.10 7.37
CA GLY A 53 1.04 -9.06 7.88
C GLY A 53 2.02 -9.56 6.82
N ILE A 54 2.81 -10.58 7.15
CA ILE A 54 3.67 -11.27 6.19
C ILE A 54 2.90 -12.43 5.56
N HIS A 55 2.91 -12.48 4.24
CA HIS A 55 2.37 -13.57 3.45
C HIS A 55 3.50 -14.36 2.81
N HIS A 56 3.57 -15.65 3.08
CA HIS A 56 4.40 -16.57 2.31
C HIS A 56 3.61 -17.00 1.06
N VAL A 57 4.10 -16.58 -0.10
CA VAL A 57 3.47 -16.83 -1.41
C VAL A 57 4.47 -17.50 -2.35
N PRO A 58 4.03 -18.28 -3.36
CA PRO A 58 4.94 -18.91 -4.31
C PRO A 58 5.91 -17.92 -4.96
N LYS A 59 7.14 -18.35 -5.24
CA LYS A 59 8.06 -17.60 -6.10
C LYS A 59 7.40 -17.33 -7.46
N GLY A 60 7.64 -16.13 -8.02
CA GLY A 60 7.02 -15.72 -9.28
C GLY A 60 5.62 -15.10 -9.14
N THR A 61 5.06 -15.01 -7.93
CA THR A 61 3.76 -14.35 -7.69
C THR A 61 3.80 -12.89 -8.18
N THR A 62 2.81 -12.51 -9.01
CA THR A 62 2.64 -11.13 -9.48
C THR A 62 1.86 -10.28 -8.47
N LEU A 63 1.88 -8.95 -8.62
CA LEU A 63 1.05 -8.05 -7.82
C LEU A 63 -0.43 -8.42 -7.93
N ARG A 64 -0.93 -8.71 -9.14
CA ARG A 64 -2.33 -9.12 -9.37
C ARG A 64 -2.71 -10.33 -8.52
N GLN A 65 -1.95 -11.41 -8.65
CA GLN A 65 -2.17 -12.65 -7.90
C GLN A 65 -2.09 -12.43 -6.38
N PHE A 66 -1.18 -11.55 -5.94
CA PHE A 66 -1.06 -11.19 -4.54
C PHE A 66 -2.30 -10.45 -4.03
N LEU A 67 -2.82 -9.48 -4.79
CA LEU A 67 -4.04 -8.74 -4.45
C LEU A 67 -5.27 -9.65 -4.42
N GLU A 68 -5.38 -10.61 -5.33
CA GLU A 68 -6.42 -11.64 -5.33
C GLU A 68 -6.34 -12.53 -4.08
N LYS A 69 -5.15 -13.06 -3.78
CA LYS A 69 -4.93 -13.92 -2.60
C LYS A 69 -5.19 -13.19 -1.28
N ALA A 70 -4.89 -11.90 -1.24
CA ALA A 70 -5.18 -11.04 -0.10
C ALA A 70 -6.64 -10.56 -0.05
N VAL A 71 -7.50 -11.05 -0.95
CA VAL A 71 -8.94 -10.78 -1.05
C VAL A 71 -9.23 -9.28 -1.27
N ILE A 72 -8.40 -8.66 -2.11
CA ILE A 72 -8.60 -7.29 -2.62
C ILE A 72 -9.31 -7.37 -3.96
N LEU A 73 -8.77 -8.13 -4.90
CA LEU A 73 -9.44 -8.42 -6.17
C LEU A 73 -10.23 -9.73 -6.08
N PRO A 74 -11.35 -9.88 -6.82
CA PRO A 74 -12.07 -8.84 -7.57
C PRO A 74 -13.07 -8.06 -6.69
N HIS A 75 -13.11 -8.35 -5.39
CA HIS A 75 -14.17 -7.91 -4.47
C HIS A 75 -14.17 -6.41 -4.18
N TYR A 76 -13.08 -5.72 -4.53
CA TYR A 76 -12.92 -4.29 -4.33
C TYR A 76 -12.51 -3.61 -5.63
N ARG A 77 -13.23 -2.55 -5.95
CA ARG A 77 -12.96 -1.59 -7.02
C ARG A 77 -12.11 -0.45 -6.47
N TRP A 78 -11.37 0.18 -7.37
CA TRP A 78 -10.63 1.40 -7.08
C TRP A 78 -11.55 2.62 -7.21
N GLY A 79 -11.28 3.67 -6.42
CA GLY A 79 -12.01 4.94 -6.50
C GLY A 79 -12.82 5.29 -5.25
N HIS A 80 -13.49 6.45 -5.31
CA HIS A 80 -14.15 7.08 -4.15
C HIS A 80 -15.24 6.21 -3.52
N ALA A 81 -15.91 5.37 -4.31
CA ALA A 81 -17.00 4.52 -3.84
C ALA A 81 -16.53 3.32 -3.00
N GLU A 82 -15.29 2.86 -3.18
CA GLU A 82 -14.78 1.62 -2.58
C GLU A 82 -13.46 1.79 -1.81
N PHE A 83 -13.17 3.02 -1.40
CA PHE A 83 -12.19 3.42 -0.40
C PHE A 83 -10.71 3.28 -0.77
N PHE A 84 -10.29 2.69 -1.89
CA PHE A 84 -8.85 2.65 -2.28
C PHE A 84 -8.47 3.79 -3.25
N CYS A 85 -7.41 4.53 -2.91
CA CYS A 85 -6.90 5.67 -3.68
C CYS A 85 -5.50 5.46 -4.26
N GLY A 86 -4.92 4.26 -4.08
CA GLY A 86 -3.71 3.87 -4.80
C GLY A 86 -2.92 2.73 -4.17
N CYS A 87 -1.87 2.30 -4.85
CA CYS A 87 -1.00 1.21 -4.44
C CYS A 87 0.43 1.72 -4.26
N ARG A 88 1.16 1.13 -3.31
CA ARG A 88 2.61 1.26 -3.22
C ARG A 88 3.22 -0.12 -3.15
N VAL A 89 4.18 -0.37 -4.03
CA VAL A 89 5.04 -1.54 -4.01
C VAL A 89 6.47 -1.08 -3.75
N GLN A 90 7.15 -1.71 -2.81
CA GLN A 90 8.57 -1.49 -2.55
C GLN A 90 9.27 -2.85 -2.49
N MET A 91 10.37 -2.97 -3.22
CA MET A 91 11.20 -4.16 -3.29
C MET A 91 12.67 -3.74 -3.19
N GLN A 92 13.54 -4.72 -2.98
CA GLN A 92 14.98 -4.51 -3.07
C GLN A 92 15.49 -5.25 -4.30
N SER A 93 16.29 -4.57 -5.11
CA SER A 93 16.98 -5.18 -6.24
C SER A 93 18.15 -6.04 -5.76
N PRO A 94 18.66 -6.96 -6.59
CA PRO A 94 19.79 -7.83 -6.22
C PRO A 94 21.05 -7.07 -5.78
N ASP A 95 21.24 -5.85 -6.29
CA ASP A 95 22.34 -4.95 -5.93
C ASP A 95 22.06 -4.12 -4.66
N GLY A 96 20.95 -4.39 -3.97
CA GLY A 96 20.60 -3.78 -2.70
C GLY A 96 19.86 -2.44 -2.80
N ARG A 97 19.60 -1.91 -4.00
CA ARG A 97 18.84 -0.66 -4.16
C ARG A 97 17.36 -0.87 -3.88
N SER A 98 16.69 0.17 -3.39
CA SER A 98 15.24 0.17 -3.28
C SER A 98 14.62 0.47 -4.64
N GLU A 99 13.70 -0.39 -5.08
CA GLU A 99 12.92 -0.25 -6.30
C GLU A 99 11.43 -0.38 -5.99
N GLY A 100 10.57 -0.04 -6.95
CA GLY A 100 9.12 -0.16 -6.82
C GLY A 100 8.40 1.05 -7.41
N PHE A 101 7.14 1.20 -7.06
CA PHE A 101 6.30 2.27 -7.59
C PHE A 101 5.19 2.66 -6.61
N ARG A 102 4.60 3.83 -6.88
CA ARG A 102 3.41 4.34 -6.22
C ARG A 102 2.43 4.83 -7.27
N THR A 103 1.15 4.49 -7.12
CA THR A 103 0.09 4.88 -8.05
C THR A 103 -0.92 5.78 -7.35
N PRO A 104 -1.44 6.83 -7.99
CA PRO A 104 -2.53 7.67 -7.47
C PRO A 104 -3.91 7.10 -7.82
N GLY A 105 -4.06 5.78 -7.80
CA GLY A 105 -5.26 5.06 -8.21
C GLY A 105 -4.96 3.59 -8.51
N GLU A 106 -5.81 2.95 -9.29
CA GLU A 106 -5.59 1.58 -9.77
C GLU A 106 -4.23 1.45 -10.46
N PRO A 107 -3.40 0.44 -10.11
CA PRO A 107 -2.20 0.14 -10.88
C PRO A 107 -2.53 -0.21 -12.32
N SER A 108 -1.69 0.20 -13.26
CA SER A 108 -1.84 -0.20 -14.66
C SER A 108 -1.67 -1.71 -14.84
N GLU A 109 -2.14 -2.26 -15.97
CA GLU A 109 -1.96 -3.69 -16.29
C GLU A 109 -0.50 -4.14 -16.16
N GLN A 110 0.44 -3.35 -16.69
CA GLN A 110 1.88 -3.63 -16.56
C GLN A 110 2.36 -3.64 -15.09
N GLN A 111 1.81 -2.77 -14.25
CA GLN A 111 2.14 -2.73 -12.82
C GLN A 111 1.51 -3.92 -12.06
N LEU A 112 0.30 -4.34 -12.43
CA LEU A 112 -0.35 -5.53 -11.90
C LEU A 112 0.42 -6.82 -12.24
N ASP A 113 1.05 -6.87 -13.40
CA ASP A 113 1.85 -8.01 -13.86
C ASP A 113 3.29 -8.01 -13.31
N THR A 114 3.64 -7.03 -12.46
CA THR A 114 4.95 -6.99 -11.81
C THR A 114 5.15 -8.19 -10.87
N VAL A 115 6.20 -8.97 -11.12
CA VAL A 115 6.60 -10.10 -10.26
C VAL A 115 7.21 -9.58 -8.96
N LEU A 116 6.67 -10.02 -7.83
CA LEU A 116 7.14 -9.63 -6.51
C LEU A 116 8.40 -10.42 -6.11
N ARG A 117 9.32 -9.74 -5.41
CA ARG A 117 10.56 -10.33 -4.88
C ARG A 117 10.43 -10.64 -3.39
N ASP A 118 11.35 -11.45 -2.86
CA ASP A 118 11.40 -11.72 -1.42
C ASP A 118 11.55 -10.42 -0.63
N ARG A 119 10.81 -10.34 0.48
CA ARG A 119 10.70 -9.17 1.35
C ARG A 119 10.05 -7.94 0.70
N ALA A 120 9.35 -8.11 -0.44
CA ALA A 120 8.53 -7.04 -1.01
C ALA A 120 7.53 -6.51 0.03
N VAL A 121 7.23 -5.22 -0.05
CA VAL A 121 6.23 -4.54 0.77
C VAL A 121 5.17 -3.97 -0.15
N VAL A 122 3.91 -4.33 0.09
CA VAL A 122 2.76 -3.84 -0.65
C VAL A 122 1.82 -3.12 0.31
N ALA A 123 1.41 -1.91 -0.04
CA ALA A 123 0.47 -1.11 0.74
C ALA A 123 -0.63 -0.56 -0.16
N LEU A 124 -1.86 -0.56 0.34
CA LEU A 124 -3.00 0.06 -0.30
C LEU A 124 -3.34 1.34 0.44
N MET A 125 -3.39 2.44 -0.30
CA MET A 125 -3.77 3.75 0.22
C MET A 125 -5.30 3.84 0.17
N LYS A 126 -5.90 4.39 1.22
CA LYS A 126 -7.35 4.60 1.31
C LYS A 126 -7.72 6.07 1.26
N TRP A 127 -8.88 6.39 0.69
CA TRP A 127 -9.49 7.71 0.84
C TRP A 127 -9.86 7.90 2.32
N ASN A 128 -9.41 9.01 2.92
CA ASN A 128 -9.94 9.45 4.21
C ASN A 128 -11.34 10.02 3.94
N LEU A 129 -12.39 9.26 4.25
CA LEU A 129 -13.73 9.83 4.46
C LEU A 129 -13.88 10.20 5.93
#